data_AF-A0A536HMP9-F1
#
_entry.id   AF-A0A536HMP9-F1
#
_cell.length_a   1.000
_cell.length_b   1.000
_cell.length_c   1.000
_cell.angle_alpha   90.00
_cell.angle_beta   90.00
_cell.angle_gamma   90.00
#
_symmetry.space_group_name_H-M   'P 1'
#
loop_
_entity.id
_entity.type
_entity.pdbx_description
1 polymer ?
#
loop_
_entity_poly.entity_id
_entity_poly.type
_entity_poly.pdbx_seq_one_letter_code
_entity_poly.pdbx_strand_id
1 'polypeptide(L)'
;MAELTARDRAATLAILENAQWVYALGRYPKKQVLDDPSDVKMLRARLEATRKAARELSAAQKRKLDVPWDTLEAEAGETPDALWTMVKKVTPKLIAELRPLVSDRPEAAFLISPEA
;
A
#
# COMPACT_ATOMS: atom_id res chain seq x y z
N MET A 1 -20.41 -0.08 -11.45
CA MET A 1 -18.94 -0.20 -11.39
C MET A 1 -18.56 -1.51 -12.05
N ALA A 2 -17.65 -1.52 -13.03
CA ALA A 2 -17.22 -2.79 -13.64
C ALA A 2 -16.62 -3.68 -12.53
N GLU A 3 -17.13 -4.91 -12.43
CA GLU A 3 -16.76 -5.89 -11.40
C GLU A 3 -15.26 -6.19 -11.46
N LEU A 4 -14.59 -6.30 -10.29
CA LEU A 4 -13.18 -6.70 -10.29
C LEU A 4 -13.05 -8.13 -10.81
N THR A 5 -12.15 -8.32 -11.77
CA THR A 5 -11.73 -9.67 -12.16
C THR A 5 -11.12 -10.40 -10.97
N ALA A 6 -11.12 -11.72 -10.97
CA ALA A 6 -10.50 -12.51 -9.90
C ALA A 6 -9.00 -12.15 -9.71
N ARG A 7 -8.29 -11.84 -10.81
CA ARG A 7 -6.90 -11.38 -10.78
C ARG A 7 -6.76 -10.02 -10.12
N ASP A 8 -7.52 -9.02 -10.57
CA ASP A 8 -7.47 -7.66 -10.00
C ASP A 8 -7.83 -7.69 -8.51
N ARG A 9 -8.78 -8.56 -8.15
CA ARG A 9 -9.21 -8.74 -6.77
C ARG A 9 -8.12 -9.36 -5.90
N ALA A 10 -7.46 -10.42 -6.36
CA ALA A 10 -6.33 -11.02 -5.64
C ALA A 10 -5.17 -10.01 -5.48
N ALA A 11 -4.86 -9.25 -6.54
CA ALA A 11 -3.87 -8.18 -6.50
C ALA A 11 -4.24 -7.10 -5.47
N THR A 12 -5.51 -6.67 -5.45
CA THR A 12 -6.04 -5.68 -4.50
C THR A 12 -5.87 -6.14 -3.06
N LEU A 13 -6.22 -7.39 -2.74
CA LEU A 13 -6.05 -7.94 -1.40
C LEU A 13 -4.57 -8.00 -0.98
N ALA A 14 -3.68 -8.44 -1.88
CA ALA A 14 -2.25 -8.51 -1.59
C ALA A 14 -1.62 -7.11 -1.39
N ILE A 15 -2.07 -6.11 -2.15
CA ILE A 15 -1.66 -4.71 -1.95
C ILE A 15 -2.11 -4.24 -0.57
N LEU A 16 -3.39 -4.44 -0.25
CA LEU A 16 -3.96 -4.01 1.01
C LEU A 16 -3.22 -4.68 2.17
N GLU A 17 -3.00 -5.99 2.12
CA GLU A 17 -2.30 -6.74 3.18
C GLU A 17 -0.93 -6.16 3.51
N ASN A 18 -0.12 -5.80 2.51
CA ASN A 18 1.20 -5.21 2.74
C ASN A 18 1.11 -3.74 3.15
N ALA A 19 0.16 -2.98 2.58
CA ALA A 19 -0.03 -1.58 2.88
C ALA A 19 -0.43 -1.35 4.35
N GLN A 20 -1.22 -2.24 4.98
CA GLN A 20 -1.59 -2.08 6.40
C GLN A 20 -0.38 -2.16 7.33
N TRP A 21 0.58 -3.06 7.06
CA TRP A 21 1.83 -3.13 7.84
C TRP A 21 2.64 -1.85 7.73
N VAL A 22 2.79 -1.34 6.50
CA VAL A 22 3.48 -0.07 6.23
C VAL A 22 2.77 1.09 6.93
N TYR A 23 1.43 1.11 6.88
CA TYR A 23 0.61 2.13 7.53
C TYR A 23 0.76 2.09 9.05
N ALA A 24 0.71 0.90 9.66
CA ALA A 24 0.87 0.70 11.08
C ALA A 24 2.24 1.20 11.58
N LEU A 25 3.33 0.84 10.88
CA LEU A 25 4.66 1.37 11.19
C LEU A 25 4.73 2.90 11.02
N GLY A 26 4.04 3.44 10.01
CA GLY A 26 3.94 4.88 9.77
C GLY A 26 3.19 5.68 10.84
N ARG A 27 2.59 5.02 11.84
CA ARG A 27 1.98 5.68 13.01
C ARG A 27 3.00 6.00 14.10
N TYR A 28 4.13 5.33 14.14
CA TYR A 28 5.20 5.65 15.08
C TYR A 28 6.01 6.88 14.63
N PRO A 29 6.73 7.55 15.55
CA PRO A 29 7.58 8.68 15.21
C PRO A 29 8.62 8.31 14.14
N LYS A 30 8.79 9.17 13.13
CA LYS A 30 9.74 8.96 12.01
C LYS A 30 11.12 8.50 12.47
N LYS A 31 11.69 9.20 13.45
CA LYS A 31 13.03 8.91 13.95
C LYS A 31 13.11 7.51 14.57
N GLN A 32 12.10 7.11 15.36
CA GLN A 32 12.07 5.79 15.98
C GLN A 32 12.10 4.67 14.93
N VAL A 33 11.29 4.80 13.87
CA VAL A 33 11.17 3.78 12.83
C VAL A 33 12.40 3.75 11.92
N LEU A 34 12.97 4.92 11.60
CA LEU A 34 14.12 5.01 10.71
C LEU A 34 15.45 4.70 11.41
N ASP A 35 15.53 4.85 12.73
CA ASP A 35 16.71 4.49 13.53
C ASP A 35 16.76 2.97 13.83
N ASP A 36 15.65 2.23 13.69
CA ASP A 36 15.61 0.77 13.84
C ASP A 36 15.82 0.06 12.48
N PRO A 37 16.95 -0.65 12.27
CA PRO A 37 17.23 -1.37 11.02
C PRO A 37 16.20 -2.46 10.69
N SER A 38 15.57 -3.06 11.71
CA SER A 38 14.54 -4.10 11.53
C SER A 38 13.27 -3.50 10.95
N ASP A 39 12.86 -2.35 11.46
CA ASP A 39 11.69 -1.61 10.95
C ASP A 39 11.94 -1.08 9.54
N VAL A 40 13.11 -0.52 9.25
CA VAL A 40 13.48 -0.09 7.89
C VAL A 40 13.46 -1.27 6.91
N LYS A 41 14.00 -2.43 7.32
CA LYS A 41 13.99 -3.65 6.50
C LYS A 41 12.55 -4.12 6.25
N MET A 42 11.69 -4.09 7.27
CA MET A 42 10.28 -4.45 7.15
C MET A 42 9.54 -3.50 6.21
N LEU A 43 9.71 -2.19 6.37
CA LEU A 43 9.11 -1.18 5.48
C LEU A 43 9.47 -1.42 4.02
N ARG A 44 10.76 -1.61 3.73
CA ARG A 44 11.24 -1.86 2.37
C ARG A 44 10.67 -3.16 1.80
N ALA A 45 10.68 -4.24 2.58
CA ALA A 45 10.14 -5.52 2.14
C ALA A 45 8.64 -5.45 1.83
N ARG A 46 7.86 -4.78 2.69
CA ARG A 46 6.42 -4.63 2.51
C ARG A 46 6.08 -3.71 1.34
N LEU A 47 6.78 -2.58 1.18
CA LEU A 47 6.59 -1.71 0.01
C LEU A 47 6.96 -2.42 -1.30
N GLU A 48 8.01 -3.25 -1.31
CA GLU A 48 8.36 -4.03 -2.49
C GLU A 48 7.30 -5.10 -2.82
N ALA A 49 6.73 -5.76 -1.80
CA ALA A 49 5.60 -6.67 -1.99
C ALA A 49 4.36 -5.93 -2.53
N THR A 50 4.06 -4.74 -2.01
CA THR A 50 2.99 -3.86 -2.52
C THR A 50 3.21 -3.52 -4.00
N ARG A 51 4.44 -3.16 -4.41
CA ARG A 51 4.77 -2.88 -5.82
C ARG A 51 4.56 -4.09 -6.71
N LYS A 52 5.03 -5.27 -6.29
CA LYS A 52 4.85 -6.51 -7.04
C LYS A 52 3.37 -6.83 -7.24
N ALA A 53 2.56 -6.73 -6.18
CA ALA A 53 1.12 -6.92 -6.27
C ALA A 53 0.45 -5.86 -7.16
N ALA A 54 0.90 -4.60 -7.11
CA ALA A 54 0.39 -3.55 -7.98
C ALA A 54 0.65 -3.83 -9.46
N ARG A 55 1.72 -4.53 -9.85
CA ARG A 55 1.97 -4.93 -11.25
C ARG A 55 0.95 -5.96 -11.77
N GLU A 56 0.31 -6.70 -10.88
CA GLU A 56 -0.75 -7.65 -11.22
C GLU A 56 -2.12 -7.00 -11.41
N LEU A 57 -2.29 -5.76 -10.96
CA LEU A 57 -3.49 -4.97 -11.20
C LEU A 57 -3.52 -4.50 -12.67
N SER A 58 -4.64 -4.71 -13.34
CA SER A 58 -4.84 -4.28 -14.72
C SER A 58 -4.71 -2.77 -14.87
N ALA A 59 -4.17 -2.32 -16.00
CA ALA A 59 -4.04 -0.90 -16.31
C ALA A 59 -5.41 -0.17 -16.30
N ALA A 60 -6.46 -0.86 -16.74
CA ALA A 60 -7.82 -0.35 -16.70
C ALA A 60 -8.31 -0.10 -15.27
N GLN A 61 -7.89 -0.93 -14.30
CA GLN A 61 -8.24 -0.74 -12.90
C GLN A 61 -7.39 0.36 -12.24
N LYS A 62 -6.07 0.40 -12.50
CA LYS A 62 -5.18 1.47 -11.99
C LYS A 62 -5.68 2.87 -12.35
N ARG A 63 -6.14 3.05 -13.60
CA ARG A 63 -6.64 4.35 -14.11
C ARG A 63 -7.90 4.87 -13.42
N LYS A 64 -8.62 4.03 -12.68
CA LYS A 64 -9.85 4.43 -11.96
C LYS A 64 -9.58 4.91 -10.53
N LEU A 65 -8.34 4.80 -10.05
CA LEU A 65 -7.98 5.00 -8.64
C LEU A 65 -7.07 6.22 -8.51
N ASP A 66 -7.34 7.10 -7.53
CA ASP A 66 -6.49 8.24 -7.20
C ASP A 66 -5.28 7.81 -6.33
N VAL A 67 -4.48 6.92 -6.89
CA VAL A 67 -3.24 6.45 -6.27
C VAL A 67 -2.06 7.02 -7.05
N PRO A 68 -1.02 7.55 -6.37
CA PRO A 68 0.21 7.99 -7.02
C PRO A 68 1.06 6.79 -7.46
N TRP A 69 0.59 6.06 -8.48
CA TRP A 69 1.20 4.83 -8.99
C TRP A 69 2.66 5.05 -9.40
N ASP A 70 2.96 6.15 -10.08
CA ASP A 70 4.33 6.47 -10.51
C ASP A 70 5.27 6.64 -9.30
N THR A 71 4.76 7.24 -8.22
CA THR A 71 5.53 7.33 -6.98
C THR A 71 5.75 5.94 -6.41
N LEU A 72 4.69 5.13 -6.26
CA LEU A 72 4.80 3.76 -5.74
C LEU A 72 5.80 2.91 -6.53
N GLU A 73 5.76 2.99 -7.86
CA GLU A 73 6.55 2.18 -8.78
C GLU A 73 7.98 2.70 -8.96
N ALA A 74 8.24 3.98 -8.67
CA ALA A 74 9.59 4.52 -8.63
C ALA A 74 10.43 3.86 -7.52
N GLU A 75 11.75 3.83 -7.70
CA GLU A 75 12.73 3.33 -6.72
C GLU A 75 12.89 4.28 -5.50
N ALA A 76 11.82 4.94 -5.07
CA ALA A 76 11.83 5.89 -3.95
C ALA A 76 12.01 5.22 -2.55
N GLY A 77 12.61 4.03 -2.48
CA GLY A 77 13.00 3.36 -1.22
C GLY A 77 14.49 3.50 -0.88
N GLU A 78 15.27 4.15 -1.75
CA GLU A 78 16.72 4.29 -1.61
C GLU A 78 17.13 5.20 -0.45
N THR A 79 16.45 6.34 -0.29
CA THR A 79 16.70 7.27 0.81
C THR A 79 15.67 7.13 1.94
N PRO A 80 16.05 7.40 3.21
CA PRO A 80 15.10 7.38 4.32
C PRO A 80 13.92 8.35 4.15
N ASP A 81 14.14 9.52 3.52
CA ASP A 81 13.09 10.50 3.25
C ASP A 81 12.10 10.06 2.16
N ALA A 82 12.60 9.44 1.10
CA ALA A 82 11.76 8.89 0.05
C ALA A 82 10.95 7.70 0.60
N LEU A 83 11.58 6.83 1.40
CA LEU A 83 10.92 5.74 2.11
C LEU A 83 9.79 6.27 3.01
N TRP A 84 10.06 7.31 3.79
CA TRP A 84 9.05 7.89 4.67
C TRP A 84 7.92 8.60 3.90
N THR A 85 8.21 9.16 2.72
CA THR A 85 7.19 9.74 1.84
C THR A 85 6.22 8.68 1.34
N MET A 86 6.71 7.49 0.97
CA MET A 86 5.86 6.35 0.60
C MET A 86 4.94 5.94 1.75
N VAL A 87 5.51 5.86 2.96
CA VAL A 87 4.78 5.51 4.18
C VAL A 87 3.67 6.51 4.49
N LYS A 88 3.95 7.82 4.42
CA LYS A 88 3.01 8.85 4.89
C LYS A 88 2.07 9.40 3.83
N LYS A 89 2.42 9.34 2.54
CA LYS A 89 1.60 9.93 1.46
C LYS A 89 0.98 8.90 0.54
N VAL A 90 1.73 7.86 0.16
CA VAL A 90 1.27 6.87 -0.83
C VAL A 90 0.44 5.77 -0.17
N THR A 91 0.91 5.24 0.95
CA THR A 91 0.27 4.12 1.65
C THR A 91 -1.16 4.44 2.12
N PRO A 92 -1.47 5.61 2.71
CA PRO A 92 -2.84 5.93 3.10
C PRO A 92 -3.79 6.01 1.91
N LYS A 93 -3.35 6.62 0.79
CA LYS A 93 -4.14 6.69 -0.45
C LYS A 93 -4.42 5.31 -1.04
N LEU A 94 -3.40 4.44 -1.07
CA LEU A 94 -3.57 3.05 -1.50
C LEU A 94 -4.68 2.35 -0.73
N ILE A 95 -4.67 2.44 0.61
CA ILE A 95 -5.68 1.80 1.45
C ILE A 95 -7.06 2.42 1.20
N ALA A 96 -7.16 3.75 1.17
CA ALA A 96 -8.43 4.46 0.98
C ALA A 96 -9.11 4.10 -0.36
N GLU A 97 -8.35 4.05 -1.45
CA GLU A 97 -8.88 3.79 -2.80
C GLU A 97 -9.20 2.29 -3.03
N LEU A 98 -8.38 1.39 -2.48
CA LEU A 98 -8.50 -0.04 -2.76
C LEU A 98 -9.43 -0.79 -1.80
N ARG A 99 -9.53 -0.37 -0.53
CA ARG A 99 -10.36 -1.07 0.46
C ARG A 99 -11.83 -1.18 0.04
N PRO A 100 -12.49 -0.15 -0.53
CA PRO A 100 -13.88 -0.24 -0.97
C PRO A 100 -14.12 -1.34 -2.01
N LEU A 101 -13.11 -1.64 -2.84
CA LEU A 101 -13.20 -2.60 -3.93
C LEU A 101 -13.35 -4.06 -3.47
N VAL A 102 -13.01 -4.34 -2.21
CA VAL A 102 -13.06 -5.68 -1.62
C VAL A 102 -13.96 -5.74 -0.38
N SER A 103 -14.79 -4.71 -0.17
CA SER A 103 -15.67 -4.59 1.00
C SER A 103 -16.72 -5.70 1.11
N ASP A 104 -16.98 -6.42 0.03
CA ASP A 104 -17.86 -7.59 -0.06
C ASP A 104 -17.23 -8.88 0.50
N ARG A 105 -15.97 -8.84 0.95
CA ARG A 105 -15.20 -10.01 1.39
C ARG A 105 -15.05 -10.08 2.91
N PRO A 106 -14.99 -11.30 3.51
CA PRO A 106 -14.73 -11.45 4.94
C PRO A 106 -13.36 -10.89 5.33
N GLU A 107 -12.36 -10.95 4.44
CA GLU A 107 -11.02 -10.40 4.68
C GLU A 107 -11.04 -8.88 4.90
N ALA A 108 -12.05 -8.17 4.37
CA ALA A 108 -12.19 -6.74 4.56
C ALA A 108 -12.40 -6.34 6.03
N ALA A 109 -12.92 -7.25 6.86
CA ALA A 109 -13.10 -7.02 8.29
C ALA A 109 -11.75 -6.81 9.03
N PHE A 110 -10.64 -7.28 8.46
CA PHE A 110 -9.31 -7.16 9.04
C PHE A 110 -8.50 -5.98 8.48
N LEU A 111 -9.05 -5.24 7.52
CA LEU A 111 -8.34 -4.15 6.85
C LEU A 111 -8.40 -2.83 7.64
N ILE A 112 -7.25 -2.21 7.83
CA ILE A 112 -7.15 -0.89 8.47
C ILE A 112 -7.91 0.16 7.66
N SER A 113 -8.62 1.04 8.38
CA SER A 113 -9.20 2.27 7.84
C SER A 113 -8.29 3.44 8.21
N PRO A 114 -7.71 4.18 7.25
CA PRO A 114 -7.01 5.41 7.58
C PRO A 114 -7.99 6.40 8.22
N GLU A 115 -7.59 7.05 9.32
CA GLU A 115 -8.31 8.21 9.86
C GLU A 115 -8.24 9.35 8.82
N ALA A 116 -9.37 10.03 8.62
CA ALA A 116 -9.52 11.15 7.67
C ALA A 116 -8.71 12.39 8.09
#